data_AF-A0A9E2VJR3-F1
#
_entry.id   AF-A0A9E2VJR3-F1
#
_cell.length_a   1.000
_cell.length_b   1.000
_cell.length_c   1.000
_cell.angle_alpha   90.00
_cell.angle_beta   90.00
_cell.angle_gamma   90.00
#
_symmetry.space_group_name_H-M   'P 1'
#
loop_
_entity.id
_entity.type
_entity.pdbx_description
1 polymer ?
#
loop_
_entity_poly.entity_id
_entity_poly.type
_entity_poly.pdbx_seq_one_letter_code
_entity_poly.pdbx_strand_id
1 'polypeptide(L)'
;DPTTAQALFHQSQDVPLNPNSGYLIAGPGTLNVSAHNLDLGATLGIRSVGPANNPALAALSPSGAAIQVNLSGNLDMFSTTICSLAGGDVRVNAQGAVNVGSSDFSGNDQYARGIFTVAKSDVSVVANGDINVNGSRIAAYDGGNVTVQSLQGNVDAGTGGNGSVSVEKVYVDPATGQVKTYTPTIPGSGILATTFPPSLDPSIPNSPNPVGDILVEAPRGNITASAGGIVQVALNGVDSSAASVKLVAGSTDANGKVLYPGSIDATGSGVIGANVDLEASAGVKGLVFAQQNISISALQNVSVTALAQGNVSVQAGGTVSGSVIGVGSVNVGGTSVDAALLSQNVSTSGNLASSQVGFAAVNVAAGASQSALSSDTQMRTTALNGGNSQNDDQEKRRLAQAANIRLARTVGRVTVILPKQAN
;
A
#
# COMPACT_ATOMS: atom_id res chain seq x y z
N ASP A 1 13.87 29.29 -21.00
CA ASP A 1 13.87 29.48 -22.46
C ASP A 1 12.42 29.70 -22.92
N PRO A 2 12.11 30.87 -23.50
CA PRO A 2 10.76 31.24 -23.92
C PRO A 2 10.19 30.32 -25.01
N THR A 3 11.02 29.67 -25.83
CA THR A 3 10.54 28.74 -26.86
C THR A 3 10.02 27.44 -26.26
N THR A 4 10.71 26.91 -25.25
CA THR A 4 10.22 25.78 -24.43
C THR A 4 8.91 26.14 -23.70
N ALA A 5 8.81 27.33 -23.11
CA ALA A 5 7.59 27.76 -22.42
C ALA A 5 6.40 27.93 -23.39
N GLN A 6 6.64 28.40 -24.61
CA GLN A 6 5.62 28.56 -25.63
C GLN A 6 5.21 27.22 -26.25
N ALA A 7 6.13 26.26 -26.39
CA ALA A 7 5.82 24.90 -26.78
C ALA A 7 4.95 24.19 -25.73
N LEU A 8 5.28 24.33 -24.44
CA LEU A 8 4.47 23.81 -23.34
C LEU A 8 3.09 24.49 -23.27
N PHE A 9 3.02 25.80 -23.55
CA PHE A 9 1.75 26.53 -23.62
C PHE A 9 0.87 26.06 -24.78
N HIS A 10 1.45 25.82 -25.96
CA HIS A 10 0.69 25.27 -27.09
C HIS A 10 0.22 23.83 -26.82
N GLN A 11 1.06 22.99 -26.23
CA GLN A 11 0.70 21.63 -25.82
C GLN A 11 -0.37 21.61 -24.71
N SER A 12 -0.44 22.63 -23.86
CA SER A 12 -1.47 22.72 -22.82
C SER A 12 -2.84 23.18 -23.35
N GLN A 13 -2.90 23.82 -24.53
CA GLN A 13 -4.16 24.16 -25.17
C GLN A 13 -4.90 22.92 -25.75
N ASP A 14 -4.20 21.80 -25.93
CA ASP A 14 -4.78 20.55 -26.44
C ASP A 14 -5.47 19.71 -25.34
N VAL A 15 -5.40 20.13 -24.07
CA VAL A 15 -6.14 19.50 -22.97
C VAL A 15 -7.58 20.03 -22.99
N PRO A 16 -8.61 19.20 -23.25
CA PRO A 16 -9.99 19.66 -23.27
C PRO A 16 -10.39 20.25 -21.90
N LEU A 17 -10.79 21.52 -21.87
CA LEU A 17 -11.27 22.19 -20.66
C LEU A 17 -12.55 21.55 -20.09
N ASN A 18 -13.30 20.83 -20.94
CA ASN A 18 -14.42 19.99 -20.55
C ASN A 18 -14.12 18.57 -21.05
N PRO A 19 -13.97 17.58 -20.15
CA PRO A 19 -13.76 16.21 -20.57
C PRO A 19 -14.95 15.78 -21.45
N ASN A 20 -14.67 15.27 -22.65
CA ASN A 20 -15.73 14.75 -23.52
C ASN A 20 -16.44 13.60 -22.78
N SER A 21 -17.75 13.44 -23.02
CA SER A 21 -18.51 12.37 -22.40
C SER A 21 -17.88 11.03 -22.80
N GLY A 22 -17.43 10.25 -21.82
CA GLY A 22 -16.97 8.89 -22.04
C GLY A 22 -18.13 7.95 -22.40
N TYR A 23 -17.90 6.65 -22.29
CA TYR A 23 -18.93 5.63 -22.45
C TYR A 23 -19.62 5.37 -21.11
N LEU A 24 -20.92 5.62 -21.05
CA LEU A 24 -21.74 5.34 -19.89
C LEU A 24 -22.74 4.22 -20.21
N ILE A 25 -22.75 3.17 -19.40
CA ILE A 25 -23.73 2.09 -19.48
C ILE A 25 -24.48 1.95 -18.17
N ALA A 26 -25.75 1.58 -18.25
CA ALA A 26 -26.60 1.30 -17.10
C ALA A 26 -27.23 -0.08 -17.27
N GLY A 27 -27.51 -0.73 -16.14
CA GLY A 27 -28.15 -2.05 -16.08
C GLY A 27 -27.16 -3.20 -16.00
N PRO A 28 -27.65 -4.44 -15.79
CA PRO A 28 -26.81 -5.63 -15.68
C PRO A 28 -26.32 -6.11 -17.05
N GLY A 29 -25.36 -7.03 -17.06
CA GLY A 29 -24.84 -7.66 -18.27
C GLY A 29 -23.34 -7.43 -18.43
N THR A 30 -22.88 -7.28 -19.66
CA THR A 30 -21.46 -7.06 -19.97
C THR A 30 -21.31 -6.10 -21.14
N LEU A 31 -20.47 -5.07 -20.96
CA LEU A 31 -19.94 -4.26 -22.05
C LEU A 31 -18.59 -4.83 -22.48
N ASN A 32 -18.50 -5.23 -23.75
CA ASN A 32 -17.26 -5.67 -24.36
C ASN A 32 -16.73 -4.56 -25.29
N VAL A 33 -15.50 -4.12 -25.05
CA VAL A 33 -14.75 -3.22 -25.92
C VAL A 33 -13.61 -4.00 -26.54
N SER A 34 -13.48 -3.94 -27.86
CA SER A 34 -12.38 -4.60 -28.59
C SER A 34 -11.77 -3.65 -29.59
N ALA A 35 -10.45 -3.48 -29.51
CA ALA A 35 -9.68 -2.58 -30.37
C ALA A 35 -8.24 -3.07 -30.52
N HIS A 36 -7.46 -2.44 -31.39
CA HIS A 36 -6.01 -2.63 -31.38
C HIS A 36 -5.40 -1.84 -30.21
N ASN A 37 -5.41 -0.52 -30.30
CA ASN A 37 -5.07 0.38 -29.20
C ASN A 37 -6.34 1.07 -28.70
N LEU A 38 -6.36 1.42 -27.42
CA LEU A 38 -7.40 2.26 -26.82
C LEU A 38 -6.73 3.39 -26.06
N ASP A 39 -7.03 4.62 -26.45
CA ASP A 39 -6.65 5.83 -25.72
C ASP A 39 -7.94 6.51 -25.26
N LEU A 40 -8.10 6.66 -23.95
CA LEU A 40 -9.26 7.31 -23.35
C LEU A 40 -9.05 8.82 -23.14
N GLY A 41 -7.84 9.33 -23.38
CA GLY A 41 -7.48 10.74 -23.33
C GLY A 41 -7.90 11.42 -22.02
N ALA A 42 -8.56 12.56 -22.12
CA ALA A 42 -9.15 13.29 -21.00
C ALA A 42 -10.67 13.06 -20.89
N THR A 43 -11.22 11.92 -21.32
CA THR A 43 -12.65 11.63 -21.18
C THR A 43 -13.01 11.17 -19.76
N LEU A 44 -14.31 11.05 -19.45
CA LEU A 44 -14.73 10.33 -18.24
C LEU A 44 -14.42 8.82 -18.28
N GLY A 45 -14.00 8.29 -19.44
CA GLY A 45 -13.65 6.88 -19.66
C GLY A 45 -14.86 5.98 -19.85
N ILE A 46 -14.81 4.74 -19.38
CA ILE A 46 -15.86 3.72 -19.53
C ILE A 46 -16.44 3.41 -18.15
N ARG A 47 -17.73 3.71 -17.92
CA ARG A 47 -18.36 3.58 -16.61
C ARG A 47 -19.65 2.80 -16.69
N SER A 48 -19.76 1.80 -15.83
CA SER A 48 -20.99 1.08 -15.52
C SER A 48 -21.61 1.68 -14.26
N VAL A 49 -22.70 2.44 -14.43
CA VAL A 49 -23.32 3.19 -13.33
C VAL A 49 -24.50 2.46 -12.68
N GLY A 50 -24.93 1.34 -13.27
CA GLY A 50 -26.01 0.50 -12.73
C GLY A 50 -27.29 1.31 -12.44
N PRO A 51 -27.98 1.03 -11.33
CA PRO A 51 -29.19 1.75 -10.93
C PRO A 51 -28.97 3.20 -10.46
N ALA A 52 -27.73 3.67 -10.27
CA ALA A 52 -27.47 5.02 -9.73
C ALA A 52 -28.05 6.13 -10.62
N ASN A 53 -27.89 6.02 -11.93
CA ASN A 53 -28.43 6.98 -12.88
C ASN A 53 -29.83 6.64 -13.38
N ASN A 54 -30.26 5.39 -13.24
CA ASN A 54 -31.60 4.96 -13.62
C ASN A 54 -32.17 4.01 -12.56
N PRO A 55 -32.81 4.54 -11.50
CA PRO A 55 -33.34 3.74 -10.41
C PRO A 55 -34.37 2.69 -10.84
N ALA A 56 -35.02 2.84 -12.00
CA ALA A 56 -35.93 1.82 -12.52
C ALA A 56 -35.21 0.48 -12.80
N LEU A 57 -33.89 0.50 -13.01
CA LEU A 57 -33.08 -0.70 -13.22
C LEU A 57 -32.89 -1.51 -11.94
N ALA A 58 -33.09 -0.91 -10.76
CA ALA A 58 -33.03 -1.64 -9.48
C ALA A 58 -34.03 -2.80 -9.43
N ALA A 59 -35.16 -2.69 -10.14
CA ALA A 59 -36.15 -3.76 -10.26
C ALA A 59 -35.67 -4.94 -11.14
N LEU A 60 -34.70 -4.71 -12.03
CA LEU A 60 -34.11 -5.75 -12.88
C LEU A 60 -32.88 -6.39 -12.21
N SER A 61 -32.01 -5.55 -11.66
CA SER A 61 -30.81 -5.98 -10.94
C SER A 61 -30.29 -4.84 -10.06
N PRO A 62 -29.85 -5.13 -8.83
CA PRO A 62 -29.12 -4.15 -8.03
C PRO A 62 -27.71 -3.88 -8.60
N SER A 63 -27.23 -4.71 -9.53
CA SER A 63 -25.88 -4.66 -10.06
C SER A 63 -25.74 -3.91 -11.38
N GLY A 64 -24.58 -3.30 -11.58
CA GLY A 64 -24.14 -2.79 -12.88
C GLY A 64 -23.71 -3.92 -13.83
N ALA A 65 -23.36 -3.53 -15.05
CA ALA A 65 -22.72 -4.41 -16.02
C ALA A 65 -21.23 -4.60 -15.71
N ALA A 66 -20.72 -5.80 -15.96
CA ALA A 66 -19.29 -6.04 -16.07
C ALA A 66 -18.71 -5.30 -17.28
N ILE A 67 -17.44 -4.92 -17.20
CA ILE A 67 -16.71 -4.26 -18.29
C ILE A 67 -15.55 -5.16 -18.69
N GLN A 68 -15.46 -5.48 -19.97
CA GLN A 68 -14.34 -6.22 -20.53
C GLN A 68 -13.70 -5.41 -21.66
N VAL A 69 -12.42 -5.10 -21.52
CA VAL A 69 -11.63 -4.39 -22.52
C VAL A 69 -10.57 -5.34 -23.05
N ASN A 70 -10.65 -5.70 -24.33
CA ASN A 70 -9.74 -6.64 -24.99
C ASN A 70 -8.98 -5.92 -26.11
N LEU A 71 -7.67 -5.76 -25.94
CA LEU A 71 -6.83 -4.98 -26.85
C LEU A 71 -5.72 -5.86 -27.43
N SER A 72 -5.54 -5.79 -28.75
CA SER A 72 -4.39 -6.44 -29.40
C SER A 72 -3.10 -5.59 -29.37
N GLY A 73 -3.17 -4.42 -28.75
CA GLY A 73 -2.08 -3.48 -28.54
C GLY A 73 -2.17 -2.84 -27.14
N ASN A 74 -1.98 -1.53 -27.05
CA ASN A 74 -1.83 -0.80 -25.79
C ASN A 74 -3.15 -0.20 -25.27
N LEU A 75 -3.25 -0.08 -23.94
CA LEU A 75 -4.20 0.82 -23.27
C LEU A 75 -3.45 2.05 -22.76
N ASP A 76 -3.91 3.24 -23.15
CA ASP A 76 -3.45 4.50 -22.57
C ASP A 76 -4.62 5.25 -21.90
N MET A 77 -4.38 5.67 -20.67
CA MET A 77 -5.28 6.45 -19.84
C MET A 77 -4.49 7.63 -19.28
N PHE A 78 -4.95 8.86 -19.56
CA PHE A 78 -4.32 10.06 -18.99
C PHE A 78 -5.02 10.48 -17.69
N SER A 79 -6.35 10.57 -17.71
CA SER A 79 -7.15 11.19 -16.66
C SER A 79 -8.55 10.59 -16.59
N THR A 80 -8.69 9.29 -16.76
CA THR A 80 -9.98 8.64 -17.02
C THR A 80 -10.28 7.49 -16.06
N THR A 81 -11.48 6.92 -16.20
CA THR A 81 -11.92 5.76 -15.42
C THR A 81 -12.32 4.59 -16.32
N ILE A 82 -12.00 3.37 -15.91
CA ILE A 82 -12.69 2.17 -16.37
C ILE A 82 -13.28 1.53 -15.11
N CYS A 83 -14.57 1.71 -14.86
CA CYS A 83 -15.14 1.32 -13.58
C CYS A 83 -16.56 0.79 -13.59
N SER A 84 -16.87 -0.01 -12.56
CA SER A 84 -18.25 -0.39 -12.24
C SER A 84 -18.66 0.05 -10.84
N LEU A 85 -19.66 0.93 -10.77
CA LEU A 85 -20.10 1.58 -9.53
C LEU A 85 -21.06 0.74 -8.69
N ALA A 86 -21.91 -0.05 -9.36
CA ALA A 86 -22.92 -0.88 -8.71
C ALA A 86 -22.56 -2.38 -8.78
N GLY A 87 -21.29 -2.72 -9.03
CA GLY A 87 -20.82 -4.10 -9.18
C GLY A 87 -20.90 -4.61 -10.62
N GLY A 88 -20.27 -5.76 -10.84
CA GLY A 88 -19.84 -6.23 -12.15
C GLY A 88 -18.32 -6.10 -12.26
N ASP A 89 -17.67 -7.20 -12.61
CA ASP A 89 -16.20 -7.25 -12.69
C ASP A 89 -15.68 -6.30 -13.77
N VAL A 90 -14.47 -5.79 -13.56
CA VAL A 90 -13.73 -5.02 -14.55
C VAL A 90 -12.52 -5.83 -14.99
N ARG A 91 -12.48 -6.21 -16.26
CA ARG A 91 -11.39 -6.98 -16.87
C ARG A 91 -10.76 -6.18 -18.00
N VAL A 92 -9.45 -6.00 -17.95
CA VAL A 92 -8.65 -5.38 -19.00
C VAL A 92 -7.58 -6.37 -19.43
N ASN A 93 -7.57 -6.73 -20.71
CA ASN A 93 -6.57 -7.60 -21.32
C ASN A 93 -5.94 -6.86 -22.50
N ALA A 94 -4.65 -6.56 -22.41
CA ALA A 94 -3.89 -5.88 -23.44
C ALA A 94 -2.71 -6.74 -23.91
N GLN A 95 -2.60 -6.98 -25.21
CA GLN A 95 -1.43 -7.65 -25.79
C GLN A 95 -0.19 -6.74 -25.91
N GLY A 96 -0.34 -5.46 -25.56
CA GLY A 96 0.73 -4.49 -25.37
C GLY A 96 0.90 -4.08 -23.91
N ALA A 97 1.26 -2.82 -23.68
CA ALA A 97 1.39 -2.22 -22.35
C ALA A 97 0.07 -1.59 -21.87
N VAL A 98 -0.05 -1.41 -20.55
CA VAL A 98 -1.19 -0.72 -19.92
C VAL A 98 -0.67 0.47 -19.12
N ASN A 99 -1.15 1.66 -19.47
CA ASN A 99 -0.93 2.89 -18.72
C ASN A 99 -2.26 3.34 -18.10
N VAL A 100 -2.36 3.37 -16.78
CA VAL A 100 -3.64 3.53 -16.04
C VAL A 100 -3.92 4.99 -15.66
N GLY A 101 -3.00 5.91 -15.93
CA GLY A 101 -3.19 7.33 -15.64
C GLY A 101 -1.97 8.18 -15.90
N SER A 102 -2.06 9.47 -15.56
CA SER A 102 -0.94 10.40 -15.48
C SER A 102 -0.32 10.41 -14.07
N SER A 103 0.96 10.77 -13.97
CA SER A 103 1.63 11.11 -12.71
C SER A 103 1.43 12.58 -12.32
N ASP A 104 0.94 13.41 -13.24
CA ASP A 104 0.75 14.85 -13.08
C ASP A 104 -0.72 15.21 -13.31
N PHE A 105 -1.43 15.53 -12.22
CA PHE A 105 -2.83 15.95 -12.26
C PHE A 105 -2.93 17.43 -11.88
N SER A 106 -3.05 18.29 -12.87
CA SER A 106 -3.43 19.69 -12.68
C SER A 106 -4.95 19.83 -12.61
N GLY A 107 -5.55 19.30 -11.54
CA GLY A 107 -7.00 19.39 -11.34
C GLY A 107 -7.43 18.90 -9.96
N ASN A 108 -8.33 19.64 -9.33
CA ASN A 108 -8.92 19.31 -8.03
C ASN A 108 -9.99 18.22 -8.16
N ASP A 109 -9.70 17.16 -8.93
CA ASP A 109 -10.63 16.06 -9.11
C ASP A 109 -10.57 15.17 -7.87
N GLN A 110 -11.57 15.35 -7.01
CA GLN A 110 -11.72 14.56 -5.80
C GLN A 110 -12.14 13.12 -6.13
N TYR A 111 -12.53 12.79 -7.36
CA TYR A 111 -13.04 11.45 -7.70
C TYR A 111 -11.94 10.43 -7.99
N ALA A 112 -12.23 9.16 -7.74
CA ALA A 112 -11.34 8.06 -8.07
C ALA A 112 -11.11 7.94 -9.59
N ARG A 113 -9.84 7.72 -9.96
CA ARG A 113 -9.35 7.55 -11.34
C ARG A 113 -8.63 6.22 -11.51
N GLY A 114 -8.56 5.72 -12.74
CA GLY A 114 -7.96 4.43 -13.08
C GLY A 114 -8.99 3.33 -13.29
N ILE A 115 -8.62 2.09 -12.98
CA ILE A 115 -9.43 0.88 -13.25
C ILE A 115 -9.95 0.35 -11.92
N PHE A 116 -11.27 0.36 -11.68
CA PHE A 116 -11.77 -0.05 -10.37
C PHE A 116 -13.23 -0.55 -10.31
N THR A 117 -13.54 -1.31 -9.26
CA THR A 117 -14.92 -1.66 -8.87
C THR A 117 -15.26 -1.02 -7.53
N VAL A 118 -16.52 -0.66 -7.36
CA VAL A 118 -17.02 -0.02 -6.14
C VAL A 118 -17.81 -0.99 -5.27
N ALA A 119 -18.62 -1.88 -5.84
CA ALA A 119 -19.27 -2.95 -5.08
C ALA A 119 -18.39 -4.21 -5.08
N LYS A 120 -18.79 -5.25 -4.34
CA LYS A 120 -18.09 -6.54 -4.31
C LYS A 120 -18.00 -7.16 -5.70
N SER A 121 -16.89 -6.96 -6.38
CA SER A 121 -16.60 -7.44 -7.74
C SER A 121 -15.11 -7.35 -8.01
N ASP A 122 -14.62 -8.20 -8.89
CA ASP A 122 -13.19 -8.34 -9.10
C ASP A 122 -12.66 -7.35 -10.14
N VAL A 123 -11.39 -6.98 -9.99
CA VAL A 123 -10.62 -6.24 -10.99
C VAL A 123 -9.48 -7.11 -11.48
N SER A 124 -9.38 -7.28 -12.79
CA SER A 124 -8.27 -8.00 -13.43
C SER A 124 -7.67 -7.16 -14.55
N VAL A 125 -6.36 -6.90 -14.45
CA VAL A 125 -5.58 -6.19 -15.47
C VAL A 125 -4.44 -7.10 -15.90
N VAL A 126 -4.50 -7.56 -17.14
CA VAL A 126 -3.46 -8.38 -17.76
C VAL A 126 -2.86 -7.61 -18.93
N ALA A 127 -1.54 -7.46 -18.92
CA ALA A 127 -0.80 -6.85 -20.01
C ALA A 127 0.32 -7.80 -20.45
N ASN A 128 0.57 -7.85 -21.75
CA ASN A 128 1.74 -8.55 -22.24
C ASN A 128 3.03 -7.75 -21.96
N GLY A 129 2.97 -6.43 -22.06
CA GLY A 129 4.04 -5.50 -21.71
C GLY A 129 3.91 -4.95 -20.28
N ASP A 130 4.54 -3.79 -20.03
CA ASP A 130 4.52 -3.15 -18.71
C ASP A 130 3.11 -2.70 -18.29
N ILE A 131 2.88 -2.67 -16.98
CA ILE A 131 1.70 -2.05 -16.35
C ILE A 131 2.18 -0.89 -15.48
N ASN A 132 1.78 0.33 -15.83
CA ASN A 132 2.14 1.55 -15.13
C ASN A 132 0.88 2.19 -14.53
N VAL A 133 0.80 2.24 -13.19
CA VAL A 133 -0.37 2.82 -12.50
C VAL A 133 -0.26 4.34 -12.34
N ASN A 134 0.96 4.88 -12.30
CA ASN A 134 1.26 6.31 -12.12
C ASN A 134 0.54 6.93 -10.90
N GLY A 135 -0.16 8.04 -11.05
CA GLY A 135 -0.93 8.66 -9.97
C GLY A 135 -2.35 8.08 -9.79
N SER A 136 -2.72 7.05 -10.55
CA SER A 136 -4.08 6.48 -10.57
C SER A 136 -4.19 5.24 -9.67
N ARG A 137 -5.21 4.41 -9.93
CA ARG A 137 -5.54 3.22 -9.13
C ARG A 137 -5.91 2.03 -9.99
N ILE A 138 -5.52 0.84 -9.54
CA ILE A 138 -6.18 -0.41 -9.89
C ILE A 138 -6.79 -0.94 -8.60
N ALA A 139 -8.13 -0.89 -8.46
CA ALA A 139 -8.73 -1.04 -7.12
C ALA A 139 -10.08 -1.75 -7.04
N ALA A 140 -10.31 -2.46 -5.92
CA ALA A 140 -11.62 -2.95 -5.51
C ALA A 140 -12.01 -2.31 -4.16
N TYR A 141 -13.09 -1.52 -4.10
CA TYR A 141 -13.39 -0.65 -2.95
C TYR A 141 -14.35 -1.22 -1.89
N ASP A 142 -15.13 -2.26 -2.19
CA ASP A 142 -16.07 -2.85 -1.23
C ASP A 142 -15.98 -4.37 -1.16
N GLY A 143 -14.73 -4.84 -1.13
CA GLY A 143 -14.38 -6.24 -1.35
C GLY A 143 -14.26 -6.59 -2.84
N GLY A 144 -13.87 -7.83 -3.11
CA GLY A 144 -13.47 -8.29 -4.44
C GLY A 144 -11.95 -8.30 -4.61
N ASN A 145 -11.47 -9.20 -5.45
CA ASN A 145 -10.05 -9.45 -5.64
C ASN A 145 -9.47 -8.50 -6.71
N VAL A 146 -8.20 -8.15 -6.54
CA VAL A 146 -7.44 -7.38 -7.53
C VAL A 146 -6.33 -8.27 -8.08
N THR A 147 -6.35 -8.53 -9.38
CA THR A 147 -5.29 -9.27 -10.09
C THR A 147 -4.62 -8.36 -11.11
N VAL A 148 -3.30 -8.23 -11.01
CA VAL A 148 -2.48 -7.43 -11.94
C VAL A 148 -1.35 -8.29 -12.46
N GLN A 149 -1.31 -8.55 -13.76
CA GLN A 149 -0.34 -9.47 -14.35
C GLN A 149 0.34 -8.84 -15.58
N SER A 150 1.66 -8.68 -15.51
CA SER A 150 2.49 -8.35 -16.67
C SER A 150 3.22 -9.60 -17.15
N LEU A 151 2.90 -10.10 -18.34
CA LEU A 151 3.43 -11.38 -18.83
C LEU A 151 4.91 -11.31 -19.23
N GLN A 152 5.35 -10.18 -19.79
CA GLN A 152 6.73 -10.00 -20.27
C GLN A 152 7.40 -8.73 -19.73
N GLY A 153 6.66 -7.85 -19.05
CA GLY A 153 7.15 -6.58 -18.54
C GLY A 153 7.17 -6.52 -17.02
N ASN A 154 7.16 -5.29 -16.52
CA ASN A 154 7.15 -4.93 -15.12
C ASN A 154 5.76 -4.47 -14.69
N VAL A 155 5.54 -4.47 -13.38
CA VAL A 155 4.38 -3.80 -12.76
C VAL A 155 4.90 -2.68 -11.87
N ASP A 156 4.50 -1.44 -12.15
CA ASP A 156 4.74 -0.29 -11.28
C ASP A 156 3.40 0.17 -10.68
N ALA A 157 3.27 0.02 -9.36
CA ALA A 157 2.11 0.48 -8.59
C ALA A 157 2.02 2.02 -8.53
N GLY A 158 2.97 2.75 -9.12
CA GLY A 158 2.84 4.15 -9.47
C GLY A 158 3.37 5.12 -8.42
N THR A 159 3.55 6.37 -8.82
CA THR A 159 4.23 7.43 -8.05
C THR A 159 3.41 8.01 -6.90
N GLY A 160 2.19 7.54 -6.69
CA GLY A 160 1.26 8.11 -5.72
C GLY A 160 0.49 9.30 -6.29
N GLY A 161 -0.82 9.35 -6.01
CA GLY A 161 -1.71 10.46 -6.40
C GLY A 161 -2.08 11.38 -5.24
N ASN A 162 -3.11 12.23 -5.41
CA ASN A 162 -3.73 12.94 -4.30
C ASN A 162 -4.12 11.92 -3.22
N GLY A 163 -3.57 12.07 -2.01
CA GLY A 163 -3.54 11.05 -0.95
C GLY A 163 -4.88 10.45 -0.50
N SER A 164 -6.01 10.96 -1.02
CA SER A 164 -7.34 10.35 -0.88
C SER A 164 -8.27 10.76 -2.03
N VAL A 165 -9.28 9.94 -2.30
CA VAL A 165 -10.35 10.19 -3.30
C VAL A 165 -11.74 9.87 -2.75
N SER A 166 -12.72 10.62 -3.23
CA SER A 166 -14.15 10.37 -3.09
C SER A 166 -14.58 9.24 -4.03
N VAL A 167 -15.20 8.21 -3.46
CA VAL A 167 -15.68 7.04 -4.19
C VAL A 167 -17.18 6.90 -3.95
N GLU A 168 -17.99 6.92 -5.01
CA GLU A 168 -19.44 6.81 -4.90
C GLU A 168 -19.86 5.34 -4.75
N LYS A 169 -20.36 4.98 -3.56
CA LYS A 169 -21.03 3.69 -3.29
C LYS A 169 -22.49 3.77 -3.69
N VAL A 170 -22.95 2.79 -4.47
CA VAL A 170 -24.37 2.60 -4.81
C VAL A 170 -24.94 1.48 -3.94
N TYR A 171 -26.01 1.77 -3.20
CA TYR A 171 -26.77 0.80 -2.41
C TYR A 171 -28.20 0.73 -2.92
N VAL A 172 -28.71 -0.49 -3.12
CA VAL A 172 -30.11 -0.72 -3.45
C VAL A 172 -30.76 -1.42 -2.27
N ASP A 173 -31.78 -0.79 -1.69
CA ASP A 173 -32.57 -1.38 -0.62
C ASP A 173 -33.33 -2.60 -1.17
N PRO A 174 -33.06 -3.81 -0.65
CA PRO A 174 -33.67 -5.03 -1.17
C PRO A 174 -35.17 -5.13 -0.89
N ALA A 175 -35.70 -4.41 0.09
CA ALA A 175 -37.13 -4.44 0.44
C ALA A 175 -37.93 -3.42 -0.37
N THR A 176 -37.37 -2.22 -0.60
CA THR A 176 -38.08 -1.11 -1.24
C THR A 176 -37.67 -0.87 -2.69
N GLY A 177 -36.54 -1.42 -3.13
CA GLY A 177 -35.92 -1.11 -4.43
C GLY A 177 -35.37 0.31 -4.52
N GLN A 178 -35.36 1.07 -3.41
CA GLN A 178 -34.82 2.43 -3.41
C GLN A 178 -33.31 2.41 -3.59
N VAL A 179 -32.83 3.23 -4.53
CA VAL A 179 -31.41 3.46 -4.75
C VAL A 179 -30.94 4.61 -3.85
N LYS A 180 -29.87 4.36 -3.09
CA LYS A 180 -29.19 5.33 -2.24
C LYS A 180 -27.71 5.37 -2.61
N THR A 181 -27.08 6.53 -2.43
CA THR A 181 -25.65 6.69 -2.68
C THR A 181 -24.94 7.26 -1.45
N TYR A 182 -23.69 6.84 -1.27
CA TYR A 182 -22.81 7.28 -0.19
C TYR A 182 -21.41 7.49 -0.75
N THR A 183 -20.80 8.64 -0.49
CA THR A 183 -19.50 9.00 -1.09
C THR A 183 -18.44 9.25 -0.02
N PRO A 184 -17.82 8.20 0.54
CA PRO A 184 -16.70 8.34 1.46
C PRO A 184 -15.43 8.78 0.75
N THR A 185 -14.54 9.39 1.53
CA THR A 185 -13.15 9.63 1.15
C THR A 185 -12.29 8.42 1.53
N ILE A 186 -11.66 7.81 0.54
CA ILE A 186 -10.80 6.63 0.69
C ILE A 186 -9.34 7.04 0.45
N PRO A 187 -8.42 6.75 1.38
CA PRO A 187 -7.01 7.08 1.23
C PRO A 187 -6.29 6.12 0.27
N GLY A 188 -5.15 6.57 -0.24
CA GLY A 188 -4.23 5.75 -1.01
C GLY A 188 -4.41 5.84 -2.53
N SER A 189 -3.45 5.28 -3.25
CA SER A 189 -3.35 5.18 -4.71
C SER A 189 -2.70 3.85 -5.06
N GLY A 190 -2.35 3.62 -6.33
CA GLY A 190 -1.65 2.40 -6.74
C GLY A 190 -2.57 1.18 -6.83
N ILE A 191 -2.13 0.03 -6.33
CA ILE A 191 -2.91 -1.21 -6.37
C ILE A 191 -3.58 -1.41 -5.01
N LEU A 192 -4.90 -1.42 -4.97
CA LEU A 192 -5.66 -1.29 -3.72
C LEU A 192 -6.82 -2.28 -3.63
N ALA A 193 -6.91 -3.02 -2.53
CA ALA A 193 -8.14 -3.72 -2.13
C ALA A 193 -8.62 -3.15 -0.79
N THR A 194 -9.86 -2.71 -0.73
CA THR A 194 -10.40 -2.12 0.51
C THR A 194 -11.90 -2.37 0.67
N THR A 195 -12.45 -1.89 1.77
CA THR A 195 -13.88 -1.89 2.06
C THR A 195 -14.32 -0.48 2.42
N PHE A 196 -15.61 -0.17 2.30
CA PHE A 196 -16.09 1.15 2.71
C PHE A 196 -16.14 1.30 4.23
N PRO A 197 -15.77 2.49 4.78
CA PRO A 197 -16.03 2.77 6.18
C PRO A 197 -17.54 2.76 6.47
N PRO A 198 -17.93 2.59 7.76
CA PRO A 198 -19.32 2.71 8.17
C PRO A 198 -19.96 4.03 7.69
N SER A 199 -21.17 3.94 7.13
CA SER A 199 -21.91 5.11 6.69
C SER A 199 -22.32 5.97 7.89
N LEU A 200 -22.28 7.29 7.73
CA LEU A 200 -22.84 8.23 8.70
C LEU A 200 -24.38 8.31 8.61
N ASP A 201 -24.95 7.92 7.46
CA ASP A 201 -26.39 7.75 7.31
C ASP A 201 -26.78 6.34 7.79
N PRO A 202 -27.54 6.21 8.89
CA PRO A 202 -27.98 4.91 9.41
C PRO A 202 -28.95 4.17 8.46
N SER A 203 -29.48 4.85 7.44
CA SER A 203 -30.34 4.26 6.43
C SER A 203 -29.58 3.44 5.37
N ILE A 204 -28.24 3.52 5.37
CA ILE A 204 -27.34 2.75 4.52
C ILE A 204 -26.57 1.78 5.43
N PRO A 205 -26.76 0.45 5.28
CA PRO A 205 -26.09 -0.52 6.12
C PRO A 205 -24.57 -0.52 5.86
N ASN A 206 -23.80 -0.85 6.90
CA ASN A 206 -22.37 -1.09 6.78
C ASN A 206 -22.12 -2.23 5.77
N SER A 207 -21.01 -2.14 5.04
CA SER A 207 -20.59 -3.23 4.17
C SER A 207 -20.34 -4.49 4.97
N PRO A 208 -20.97 -5.64 4.64
CA PRO A 208 -20.69 -6.92 5.27
C PRO A 208 -19.49 -7.64 4.64
N ASN A 209 -18.88 -7.07 3.60
CA ASN A 209 -17.89 -7.77 2.80
C ASN A 209 -16.51 -7.74 3.49
N PRO A 210 -15.79 -8.87 3.57
CA PRO A 210 -14.37 -8.82 3.87
C PRO A 210 -13.61 -8.15 2.71
N VAL A 211 -12.43 -7.63 2.98
CA VAL A 211 -11.53 -7.17 1.91
C VAL A 211 -11.11 -8.36 1.03
N GLY A 212 -10.94 -8.13 -0.26
CA GLY A 212 -10.47 -9.18 -1.17
C GLY A 212 -8.95 -9.27 -1.26
N ASP A 213 -8.47 -10.31 -1.94
CA ASP A 213 -7.06 -10.59 -2.16
C ASP A 213 -6.46 -9.66 -3.22
N ILE A 214 -5.15 -9.42 -3.12
CA ILE A 214 -4.36 -8.79 -4.18
C ILE A 214 -3.34 -9.79 -4.69
N LEU A 215 -3.34 -10.03 -6.01
CA LEU A 215 -2.32 -10.79 -6.70
C LEU A 215 -1.64 -9.89 -7.73
N VAL A 216 -0.31 -9.76 -7.63
CA VAL A 216 0.51 -9.06 -8.62
C VAL A 216 1.59 -9.99 -9.14
N GLU A 217 1.65 -10.17 -10.46
CA GLU A 217 2.58 -11.08 -11.11
C GLU A 217 3.36 -10.38 -12.23
N ALA A 218 4.68 -10.55 -12.20
CA ALA A 218 5.60 -10.15 -13.25
C ALA A 218 6.63 -11.27 -13.50
N PRO A 219 6.23 -12.45 -14.03
CA PRO A 219 7.09 -13.63 -14.16
C PRO A 219 8.38 -13.41 -14.97
N ARG A 220 8.47 -12.34 -15.75
CA ARG A 220 9.65 -11.96 -16.55
C ARG A 220 10.16 -10.55 -16.27
N GLY A 221 9.69 -9.93 -15.19
CA GLY A 221 10.06 -8.56 -14.83
C GLY A 221 10.03 -8.31 -13.33
N ASN A 222 10.00 -7.03 -12.97
CA ASN A 222 10.04 -6.56 -11.60
C ASN A 222 8.66 -6.05 -11.15
N ILE A 223 8.46 -6.00 -9.84
CA ILE A 223 7.32 -5.34 -9.22
C ILE A 223 7.83 -4.18 -8.37
N THR A 224 7.30 -2.98 -8.62
CA THR A 224 7.63 -1.77 -7.88
C THR A 224 6.41 -1.27 -7.13
N ALA A 225 6.42 -1.41 -5.79
CA ALA A 225 5.47 -0.79 -4.87
C ALA A 225 6.04 0.56 -4.38
N SER A 226 6.17 1.51 -5.30
CA SER A 226 6.69 2.86 -5.06
C SER A 226 5.72 3.69 -4.20
N ALA A 227 5.58 5.00 -4.40
CA ALA A 227 4.76 5.85 -3.53
C ALA A 227 3.24 5.57 -3.63
N GLY A 228 2.78 4.92 -4.70
CA GLY A 228 1.41 4.40 -4.82
C GLY A 228 1.13 3.28 -3.83
N GLY A 229 2.11 2.38 -3.63
CA GLY A 229 2.00 1.23 -2.75
C GLY A 229 1.08 0.12 -3.30
N ILE A 230 1.16 -1.04 -2.65
CA ILE A 230 0.24 -2.16 -2.85
C ILE A 230 -0.43 -2.42 -1.51
N VAL A 231 -1.71 -2.06 -1.40
CA VAL A 231 -2.37 -1.85 -0.10
C VAL A 231 -3.67 -2.62 -0.02
N GLN A 232 -3.80 -3.43 1.03
CA GLN A 232 -5.02 -4.10 1.41
C GLN A 232 -5.43 -3.66 2.82
N VAL A 233 -6.56 -2.97 2.93
CA VAL A 233 -7.04 -2.41 4.20
C VAL A 233 -8.56 -2.56 4.31
N ALA A 234 -9.04 -3.20 5.38
CA ALA A 234 -10.47 -3.21 5.71
C ALA A 234 -10.83 -1.98 6.55
N LEU A 235 -11.87 -1.22 6.14
CA LEU A 235 -12.35 -0.02 6.84
C LEU A 235 -13.71 -0.22 7.52
N ASN A 236 -14.40 -1.32 7.22
CA ASN A 236 -15.73 -1.64 7.76
C ASN A 236 -15.74 -2.42 9.08
N GLY A 237 -14.56 -2.81 9.59
CA GLY A 237 -14.44 -3.62 10.81
C GLY A 237 -14.86 -5.08 10.65
N VAL A 238 -15.06 -5.58 9.42
CA VAL A 238 -15.31 -7.01 9.15
C VAL A 238 -13.99 -7.77 9.20
N ASP A 239 -14.01 -8.97 9.81
CA ASP A 239 -12.84 -9.85 9.87
C ASP A 239 -12.31 -10.13 8.46
N SER A 240 -11.07 -9.75 8.25
CA SER A 240 -10.34 -9.86 6.99
C SER A 240 -9.01 -10.61 7.19
N SER A 241 -8.87 -11.37 8.27
CA SER A 241 -7.65 -12.09 8.63
C SER A 241 -7.21 -13.14 7.61
N ALA A 242 -8.14 -13.63 6.78
CA ALA A 242 -7.86 -14.58 5.70
C ALA A 242 -7.41 -13.91 4.39
N ALA A 243 -7.58 -12.60 4.24
CA ALA A 243 -7.20 -11.90 3.02
C ALA A 243 -5.67 -11.85 2.88
N SER A 244 -5.20 -11.75 1.64
CA SER A 244 -3.78 -11.87 1.30
C SER A 244 -3.35 -10.91 0.20
N VAL A 245 -2.08 -10.52 0.25
CA VAL A 245 -1.39 -9.75 -0.78
C VAL A 245 -0.22 -10.59 -1.24
N LYS A 246 -0.29 -11.12 -2.47
CA LYS A 246 0.74 -11.96 -3.07
C LYS A 246 1.40 -11.25 -4.24
N LEU A 247 2.73 -11.13 -4.19
CA LEU A 247 3.55 -10.56 -5.25
C LEU A 247 4.54 -11.62 -5.74
N VAL A 248 4.57 -11.86 -7.05
CA VAL A 248 5.49 -12.82 -7.68
C VAL A 248 6.28 -12.14 -8.79
N ALA A 249 7.58 -11.96 -8.59
CA ALA A 249 8.48 -11.31 -9.54
C ALA A 249 9.54 -12.28 -10.07
N GLY A 250 9.67 -12.33 -11.39
CA GLY A 250 10.55 -13.27 -12.07
C GLY A 250 10.06 -14.71 -11.97
N SER A 251 10.87 -15.65 -12.45
CA SER A 251 10.51 -17.07 -12.47
C SER A 251 11.72 -17.98 -12.47
N THR A 252 11.49 -19.22 -12.03
CA THR A 252 12.45 -20.30 -11.98
C THR A 252 11.94 -21.52 -12.74
N ASP A 253 12.84 -22.42 -13.13
CA ASP A 253 12.47 -23.75 -13.58
C ASP A 253 12.12 -24.67 -12.39
N ALA A 254 11.69 -25.90 -12.69
CA ALA A 254 11.35 -26.90 -11.68
C ALA A 254 12.53 -27.33 -10.77
N ASN A 255 13.77 -27.02 -11.16
CA ASN A 255 14.98 -27.30 -10.38
C ASN A 255 15.42 -26.08 -9.54
N GLY A 256 14.64 -24.99 -9.54
CA GLY A 256 14.95 -23.76 -8.83
C GLY A 256 15.98 -22.87 -9.53
N LYS A 257 16.36 -23.15 -10.79
CA LYS A 257 17.23 -22.26 -11.56
C LYS A 257 16.43 -21.08 -12.07
N VAL A 258 16.96 -19.87 -11.91
CA VAL A 258 16.33 -18.64 -12.43
C VAL A 258 16.25 -18.68 -13.95
N LEU A 259 15.02 -18.59 -14.48
CA LEU A 259 14.76 -18.41 -15.91
C LEU A 259 14.76 -16.93 -16.27
N TYR A 260 14.02 -16.14 -15.48
CA TYR A 260 13.97 -14.69 -15.62
C TYR A 260 14.14 -14.05 -14.23
N PRO A 261 15.17 -13.21 -14.05
CA PRO A 261 15.37 -12.50 -12.80
C PRO A 261 14.27 -11.44 -12.62
N GLY A 262 13.68 -11.39 -11.43
CA GLY A 262 12.68 -10.39 -11.07
C GLY A 262 12.81 -10.03 -9.60
N SER A 263 12.80 -8.72 -9.33
CA SER A 263 12.91 -8.16 -8.00
C SER A 263 11.62 -7.48 -7.56
N ILE A 264 11.44 -7.36 -6.25
CA ILE A 264 10.35 -6.60 -5.64
C ILE A 264 10.94 -5.40 -4.92
N ASP A 265 10.59 -4.19 -5.37
CA ASP A 265 10.96 -2.92 -4.76
C ASP A 265 9.76 -2.29 -4.04
N ALA A 266 9.75 -2.38 -2.72
CA ALA A 266 8.72 -1.82 -1.84
C ALA A 266 9.23 -0.61 -1.04
N THR A 267 10.22 0.13 -1.54
CA THR A 267 10.87 1.22 -0.78
C THR A 267 10.02 2.49 -0.60
N GLY A 268 8.92 2.64 -1.35
CA GLY A 268 8.00 3.78 -1.24
C GLY A 268 6.98 3.62 -0.11
N SER A 269 5.70 3.57 -0.47
CA SER A 269 4.61 3.30 0.48
C SER A 269 4.57 1.83 0.93
N GLY A 270 5.28 0.96 0.20
CA GLY A 270 5.47 -0.43 0.56
C GLY A 270 4.28 -1.32 0.24
N VAL A 271 4.28 -2.49 0.89
CA VAL A 271 3.23 -3.50 0.77
C VAL A 271 2.52 -3.65 2.11
N ILE A 272 1.19 -3.51 2.12
CA ILE A 272 0.38 -3.59 3.33
C ILE A 272 -0.75 -4.60 3.09
N GLY A 273 -0.94 -5.55 4.01
CA GLY A 273 -2.09 -6.47 3.92
C GLY A 273 -2.44 -7.18 5.22
N ALA A 274 -3.44 -8.06 5.17
CA ALA A 274 -3.72 -8.96 6.28
C ALA A 274 -2.64 -10.04 6.35
N ASN A 275 -2.43 -10.78 5.26
CA ASN A 275 -1.24 -11.62 5.06
C ASN A 275 -0.47 -11.09 3.85
N VAL A 276 0.86 -11.10 3.90
CA VAL A 276 1.70 -10.67 2.77
C VAL A 276 2.65 -11.80 2.39
N ASP A 277 2.66 -12.15 1.10
CA ASP A 277 3.53 -13.15 0.51
C ASP A 277 4.30 -12.56 -0.67
N LEU A 278 5.63 -12.45 -0.54
CA LEU A 278 6.52 -11.88 -1.54
C LEU A 278 7.46 -12.96 -2.05
N GLU A 279 7.36 -13.28 -3.34
CA GLU A 279 8.24 -14.24 -4.01
C GLU A 279 9.02 -13.55 -5.13
N ALA A 280 10.36 -13.55 -5.04
CA ALA A 280 11.23 -12.94 -6.03
C ALA A 280 12.35 -13.90 -6.47
N SER A 281 12.54 -14.07 -7.77
CA SER A 281 13.69 -14.83 -8.28
C SER A 281 15.02 -14.05 -8.14
N ALA A 282 14.96 -12.74 -7.87
CA ALA A 282 16.09 -11.90 -7.50
C ALA A 282 16.03 -11.49 -6.03
N GLY A 283 15.97 -10.18 -5.73
CA GLY A 283 15.95 -9.65 -4.37
C GLY A 283 14.65 -8.93 -4.02
N VAL A 284 14.44 -8.72 -2.72
CA VAL A 284 13.31 -7.95 -2.18
C VAL A 284 13.85 -6.83 -1.30
N LYS A 285 13.33 -5.61 -1.44
CA LYS A 285 13.72 -4.48 -0.58
C LYS A 285 12.54 -3.59 -0.24
N GLY A 286 12.61 -2.88 0.90
CA GLY A 286 11.65 -1.84 1.27
C GLY A 286 10.76 -2.17 2.47
N LEU A 287 9.53 -1.65 2.47
CA LEU A 287 8.62 -1.69 3.61
C LEU A 287 7.53 -2.74 3.40
N VAL A 288 7.33 -3.60 4.40
CA VAL A 288 6.30 -4.65 4.38
C VAL A 288 5.58 -4.68 5.72
N PHE A 289 4.26 -4.51 5.70
CA PHE A 289 3.43 -4.51 6.90
C PHE A 289 2.30 -5.52 6.74
N ALA A 290 2.12 -6.37 7.75
CA ALA A 290 0.97 -7.27 7.78
C ALA A 290 0.25 -7.22 9.12
N GLN A 291 -1.08 -7.35 9.10
CA GLN A 291 -1.86 -7.52 10.33
C GLN A 291 -1.67 -8.92 10.92
N GLN A 292 -1.47 -9.93 10.07
CA GLN A 292 -1.26 -11.32 10.44
C GLN A 292 0.18 -11.72 10.10
N ASN A 293 0.41 -12.40 8.98
CA ASN A 293 1.71 -13.00 8.69
C ASN A 293 2.41 -12.32 7.50
N ILE A 294 3.75 -12.33 7.53
CA ILE A 294 4.61 -11.98 6.40
C ILE A 294 5.42 -13.21 5.99
N SER A 295 5.40 -13.54 4.72
CA SER A 295 6.27 -14.49 4.05
C SER A 295 7.06 -13.75 2.97
N ILE A 296 8.38 -13.79 3.03
CA ILE A 296 9.26 -13.22 2.00
C ILE A 296 10.23 -14.29 1.58
N SER A 297 10.26 -14.61 0.29
CA SER A 297 11.18 -15.56 -0.32
C SER A 297 11.89 -14.90 -1.50
N ALA A 298 13.22 -14.88 -1.45
CA ALA A 298 14.06 -14.34 -2.50
C ALA A 298 15.28 -15.23 -2.74
N LEU A 299 15.69 -15.42 -3.99
CA LEU A 299 16.91 -16.19 -4.28
C LEU A 299 18.20 -15.38 -4.08
N GLN A 300 18.08 -14.05 -3.95
CA GLN A 300 19.20 -13.16 -3.65
C GLN A 300 19.00 -12.49 -2.28
N ASN A 301 19.38 -11.22 -2.16
CA ASN A 301 19.33 -10.49 -0.90
C ASN A 301 17.90 -10.02 -0.58
N VAL A 302 17.58 -10.00 0.72
CA VAL A 302 16.37 -9.39 1.25
C VAL A 302 16.77 -8.23 2.17
N SER A 303 16.35 -7.01 1.85
CA SER A 303 16.63 -5.81 2.64
C SER A 303 15.35 -5.07 2.99
N VAL A 304 14.68 -5.48 4.07
CA VAL A 304 13.32 -5.03 4.39
C VAL A 304 13.17 -4.50 5.80
N THR A 305 12.21 -3.60 5.97
CA THR A 305 11.56 -3.36 7.26
C THR A 305 10.23 -4.11 7.22
N ALA A 306 10.20 -5.28 7.84
CA ALA A 306 9.03 -6.15 7.92
C ALA A 306 8.43 -6.10 9.32
N LEU A 307 7.16 -5.74 9.43
CA LEU A 307 6.43 -5.72 10.70
C LEU A 307 5.11 -6.49 10.57
N ALA A 308 4.92 -7.51 11.42
CA ALA A 308 3.68 -8.26 11.50
C ALA A 308 3.25 -8.53 12.96
N GLN A 309 1.93 -8.58 13.20
CA GLN A 309 1.42 -9.01 14.52
C GLN A 309 1.44 -10.54 14.69
N GLY A 310 1.45 -11.29 13.59
CA GLY A 310 1.64 -12.74 13.58
C GLY A 310 3.11 -13.10 13.41
N ASN A 311 3.37 -14.04 12.50
CA ASN A 311 4.70 -14.54 12.22
C ASN A 311 5.33 -13.82 11.03
N VAL A 312 6.64 -13.60 11.09
CA VAL A 312 7.42 -13.11 9.94
C VAL A 312 8.44 -14.17 9.55
N SER A 313 8.31 -14.68 8.33
CA SER A 313 9.25 -15.62 7.70
C SER A 313 9.97 -14.94 6.55
N VAL A 314 11.30 -14.88 6.60
CA VAL A 314 12.15 -14.35 5.53
C VAL A 314 13.15 -15.40 5.10
N GLN A 315 13.16 -15.75 3.83
CA GLN A 315 14.10 -16.68 3.22
C GLN A 315 14.83 -15.99 2.08
N ALA A 316 16.15 -15.95 2.17
CA ALA A 316 17.03 -15.37 1.18
C ALA A 316 18.07 -16.40 0.72
N GLY A 317 18.40 -16.44 -0.57
CA GLY A 317 19.62 -17.15 -1.01
C GLY A 317 20.89 -16.37 -0.65
N GLY A 318 20.79 -15.04 -0.50
CA GLY A 318 21.89 -14.15 -0.13
C GLY A 318 21.85 -13.69 1.32
N THR A 319 22.09 -12.39 1.52
CA THR A 319 22.05 -11.72 2.82
C THR A 319 20.63 -11.27 3.16
N VAL A 320 20.22 -11.44 4.42
CA VAL A 320 19.05 -10.75 4.97
C VAL A 320 19.50 -9.55 5.80
N SER A 321 18.98 -8.36 5.49
CA SER A 321 19.27 -7.11 6.21
C SER A 321 18.01 -6.29 6.50
N GLY A 322 18.13 -5.32 7.40
CA GLY A 322 17.05 -4.42 7.79
C GLY A 322 16.45 -4.74 9.16
N SER A 323 15.15 -4.58 9.34
CA SER A 323 14.45 -4.84 10.60
C SER A 323 13.29 -5.79 10.38
N VAL A 324 13.28 -6.89 11.13
CA VAL A 324 12.25 -7.93 11.03
C VAL A 324 11.60 -8.07 12.39
N ILE A 325 10.34 -7.67 12.49
CA ILE A 325 9.59 -7.59 13.73
C ILE A 325 8.32 -8.44 13.59
N GLY A 326 8.22 -9.49 14.40
CA GLY A 326 7.04 -10.35 14.46
C GLY A 326 6.61 -10.53 15.91
N VAL A 327 5.37 -10.21 16.25
CA VAL A 327 4.89 -10.38 17.64
C VAL A 327 4.74 -11.86 18.01
N GLY A 328 4.39 -12.73 17.05
CA GLY A 328 4.32 -14.19 17.22
C GLY A 328 5.68 -14.87 17.16
N SER A 329 6.25 -14.97 15.96
CA SER A 329 7.61 -15.49 15.71
C SER A 329 8.31 -14.74 14.60
N VAL A 330 9.65 -14.80 14.60
CA VAL A 330 10.51 -14.37 13.49
C VAL A 330 11.38 -15.55 13.07
N ASN A 331 11.29 -15.93 11.80
CA ASN A 331 12.03 -17.03 11.19
C ASN A 331 12.83 -16.45 10.01
N VAL A 332 14.15 -16.39 10.11
CA VAL A 332 14.99 -15.76 9.08
C VAL A 332 16.07 -16.70 8.58
N GLY A 333 16.06 -17.04 7.29
CA GLY A 333 17.09 -17.82 6.64
C GLY A 333 17.83 -17.06 5.55
N GLY A 334 19.15 -17.23 5.49
CA GLY A 334 20.04 -16.59 4.54
C GLY A 334 21.43 -17.22 4.54
N THR A 335 22.26 -16.89 3.56
CA THR A 335 23.70 -17.18 3.64
C THR A 335 24.32 -16.41 4.82
N SER A 336 23.90 -15.16 5.00
CA SER A 336 24.20 -14.34 6.16
C SER A 336 22.97 -13.54 6.61
N VAL A 337 22.92 -13.25 7.90
CA VAL A 337 21.84 -12.49 8.53
C VAL A 337 22.45 -11.28 9.27
N ASP A 338 22.21 -10.10 8.70
CA ASP A 338 22.59 -8.78 9.19
C ASP A 338 21.34 -7.90 9.37
N ALA A 339 20.32 -8.47 10.01
CA ALA A 339 19.06 -7.80 10.31
C ALA A 339 18.87 -7.70 11.83
N ALA A 340 18.15 -6.66 12.26
CA ALA A 340 17.62 -6.58 13.62
C ALA A 340 16.35 -7.45 13.70
N LEU A 341 16.39 -8.50 14.51
CA LEU A 341 15.30 -9.47 14.63
C LEU A 341 14.60 -9.29 15.98
N LEU A 342 13.33 -8.89 15.98
CA LEU A 342 12.57 -8.65 17.21
C LEU A 342 11.32 -9.54 17.24
N SER A 343 11.32 -10.51 18.17
CA SER A 343 10.18 -11.36 18.48
C SER A 343 10.34 -12.02 19.85
N GLN A 344 9.25 -12.58 20.38
CA GLN A 344 9.30 -13.51 21.51
C GLN A 344 10.03 -14.81 21.13
N ASN A 345 9.86 -15.25 19.88
CA ASN A 345 10.47 -16.47 19.36
C ASN A 345 11.24 -16.13 18.08
N VAL A 346 12.57 -16.13 18.14
CA VAL A 346 13.41 -15.91 16.97
C VAL A 346 14.15 -17.19 16.60
N SER A 347 14.06 -17.58 15.34
CA SER A 347 14.86 -18.65 14.75
C SER A 347 15.59 -18.12 13.53
N THR A 348 16.86 -18.51 13.39
CA THR A 348 17.69 -18.09 12.27
C THR A 348 18.44 -19.27 11.67
N SER A 349 18.63 -19.26 10.36
CA SER A 349 19.48 -20.22 9.65
C SER A 349 20.45 -19.48 8.73
N GLY A 350 21.75 -19.57 8.99
CA GLY A 350 22.78 -18.84 8.27
C GLY A 350 23.87 -18.27 9.17
N ASN A 351 24.86 -17.59 8.59
CA ASN A 351 25.88 -16.88 9.37
C ASN A 351 25.30 -15.59 9.98
N LEU A 352 25.12 -15.58 11.30
CA LEU A 352 24.67 -14.39 12.03
C LEU A 352 25.83 -13.39 12.13
N ALA A 353 25.69 -12.25 11.44
CA ALA A 353 26.63 -11.14 11.53
C ALA A 353 26.20 -10.10 12.58
N SER A 354 24.89 -9.98 12.83
CA SER A 354 24.32 -9.02 13.79
C SER A 354 24.22 -9.60 15.21
N SER A 355 24.47 -8.73 16.21
CA SER A 355 24.34 -9.04 17.65
C SER A 355 22.94 -8.79 18.22
N GLN A 356 21.99 -8.32 17.39
CA GLN A 356 20.65 -7.90 17.80
C GLN A 356 19.59 -8.94 17.42
N VAL A 357 19.48 -10.00 18.22
CA VAL A 357 18.47 -11.05 18.09
C VAL A 357 17.60 -11.08 19.34
N GLY A 358 16.29 -10.93 19.16
CA GLY A 358 15.26 -10.98 20.20
C GLY A 358 15.02 -9.64 20.90
N PHE A 359 13.88 -9.55 21.60
CA PHE A 359 13.79 -8.57 22.68
C PHE A 359 14.90 -8.92 23.67
N ALA A 360 15.72 -7.96 24.09
CA ALA A 360 16.59 -8.16 25.24
C ALA A 360 15.69 -8.45 26.46
N ALA A 361 15.37 -9.72 26.68
CA ALA A 361 14.76 -10.16 27.90
C ALA A 361 15.79 -9.89 29.00
N VAL A 362 15.53 -8.86 29.80
CA VAL A 362 16.11 -8.74 31.14
C VAL A 362 15.52 -9.89 31.97
N ASN A 363 15.97 -11.11 31.68
CA ASN A 363 15.76 -12.27 32.53
C ASN A 363 17.10 -12.59 33.17
N VAL A 364 17.22 -12.14 34.41
CA VAL A 364 18.19 -12.61 35.39
C VAL A 364 17.91 -14.08 35.66
N ALA A 365 18.47 -15.02 34.87
CA ALA A 365 18.64 -16.42 35.26
C ALA A 365 19.49 -17.21 34.25
N ALA A 366 20.76 -17.42 34.63
CA ALA A 366 21.60 -18.61 34.42
C ALA A 366 21.65 -19.31 33.04
N GLY A 367 22.83 -19.21 32.41
CA GLY A 367 23.53 -20.39 31.88
C GLY A 367 23.94 -20.34 30.40
N ALA A 368 25.25 -20.24 30.17
CA ALA A 368 25.97 -20.47 28.89
C ALA A 368 25.97 -19.34 27.83
N SER A 369 26.73 -18.27 28.11
CA SER A 369 27.55 -17.55 27.12
C SER A 369 28.62 -16.75 27.87
N GLN A 370 29.70 -17.42 28.25
CA GLN A 370 30.70 -16.93 29.21
C GLN A 370 31.95 -16.32 28.56
N SER A 371 31.84 -15.73 27.36
CA SER A 371 32.98 -15.08 26.68
C SER A 371 32.84 -13.57 26.49
N ALA A 372 31.67 -12.96 26.75
CA ALA A 372 31.49 -11.50 26.70
C ALA A 372 31.65 -10.81 28.07
N LEU A 373 31.77 -11.57 29.16
CA LEU A 373 31.83 -11.03 30.53
C LEU A 373 33.25 -10.79 31.07
N SER A 374 34.29 -11.16 30.33
CA SER A 374 35.69 -10.96 30.77
C SER A 374 36.17 -9.51 30.57
N SER A 375 35.57 -8.77 29.64
CA SER A 375 35.97 -7.39 29.32
C SER A 375 35.35 -6.35 30.26
N ASP A 376 34.15 -6.63 30.79
CA ASP A 376 33.41 -5.66 31.60
C ASP A 376 33.73 -5.77 33.10
N THR A 377 34.19 -6.95 33.55
CA THR A 377 34.58 -7.15 34.95
C THR A 377 35.92 -6.49 35.28
N GLN A 378 36.84 -6.33 34.31
CA GLN A 378 38.10 -5.60 34.50
C GLN A 378 37.92 -4.06 34.47
N MET A 379 36.90 -3.55 33.76
CA MET A 379 36.57 -2.13 33.80
C MET A 379 35.85 -1.72 35.10
N ARG A 380 35.09 -2.63 35.74
CA ARG A 380 34.40 -2.35 37.00
C ARG A 380 35.26 -2.46 38.27
N THR A 381 36.30 -3.29 38.31
CA THR A 381 37.22 -3.34 39.49
C THR A 381 38.21 -2.18 39.53
N THR A 382 38.53 -1.57 38.38
CA THR A 382 39.42 -0.40 38.33
C THR A 382 38.70 0.88 38.78
N ALA A 383 37.36 0.92 38.70
CA ALA A 383 36.54 2.06 39.13
C ALA A 383 36.16 2.07 40.62
N LEU A 384 36.43 1.00 41.38
CA LEU A 384 35.95 0.83 42.76
C LEU A 384 37.06 0.81 43.84
N ASN A 385 38.34 0.91 43.48
CA ASN A 385 39.47 0.93 44.43
C ASN A 385 40.30 2.23 44.39
N GLY A 386 39.63 3.38 44.30
CA GLY A 386 40.27 4.71 44.30
C GLY A 386 39.73 5.66 45.36
N GLY A 387 39.59 5.20 46.60
CA GLY A 387 39.24 6.07 47.72
C GLY A 387 40.48 6.80 48.26
N ASN A 388 40.62 8.09 47.96
CA ASN A 388 41.24 9.05 48.88
C ASN A 388 40.76 10.49 48.63
N SER A 389 40.00 10.96 49.61
CA SER A 389 39.72 12.31 50.10
C SER A 389 40.16 13.57 49.32
N GLN A 390 39.24 14.54 49.32
CA GLN A 390 39.35 15.99 49.04
C GLN A 390 38.93 16.43 47.63
N ASN A 391 37.62 16.68 47.40
CA ASN A 391 37.12 17.77 46.54
C ASN A 391 35.58 17.98 46.49
N ASP A 392 34.83 17.59 47.52
CA ASP A 392 33.34 17.61 47.49
C ASP A 392 32.69 19.02 47.53
N ASP A 393 33.46 20.10 47.71
CA ASP A 393 32.89 21.46 47.86
C ASP A 393 32.80 22.24 46.54
N GLN A 394 33.52 21.86 45.48
CA GLN A 394 33.46 22.57 44.20
C GLN A 394 32.34 22.09 43.27
N GLU A 395 31.94 20.81 43.38
CA GLU A 395 30.93 20.21 42.49
C GLU A 395 29.49 20.60 42.86
N LYS A 396 29.21 20.75 44.16
CA LYS A 396 27.90 21.24 44.66
C LYS A 396 27.61 22.69 44.27
N ARG A 397 28.62 23.55 44.14
CA ARG A 397 28.43 24.95 43.69
C ARG A 397 28.17 25.06 42.19
N ARG A 398 28.70 24.14 41.38
CA ARG A 398 28.51 24.12 39.92
C ARG A 398 27.11 23.62 39.53
N LEU A 399 26.57 22.64 40.26
CA LEU A 399 25.21 22.11 40.04
C LEU A 399 24.10 23.08 40.47
N ALA A 400 24.35 23.93 41.48
CA ALA A 400 23.41 24.98 41.89
C ALA A 400 23.31 26.15 40.87
N GLN A 401 24.36 26.41 40.10
CA GLN A 401 24.35 27.44 39.04
C GLN A 401 23.73 26.94 37.71
N ALA A 402 23.72 25.63 37.46
CA ALA A 402 23.09 25.04 36.27
C ALA A 402 21.56 24.91 36.37
N ALA A 403 20.99 24.96 37.57
CA ALA A 403 19.54 24.87 37.81
C ALA A 403 18.76 26.16 37.46
N ASN A 404 19.43 27.24 37.05
CA ASN A 404 18.83 28.55 36.78
C ASN A 404 18.78 28.97 35.31
N ILE A 405 18.96 28.03 34.36
CA ILE A 405 18.79 28.29 32.92
C ILE A 405 17.43 27.73 32.47
N ARG A 406 16.38 28.57 32.51
CA ARG A 406 15.05 28.23 31.97
C ARG A 406 14.99 28.56 30.47
N LEU A 407 15.06 27.55 29.60
CA LEU A 407 14.85 27.66 28.14
C LEU A 407 13.36 27.57 27.74
N ALA A 408 12.47 28.32 28.39
CA ALA A 408 11.08 28.42 27.93
C ALA A 408 10.50 29.81 28.22
N ARG A 409 10.29 30.61 27.16
CA ARG A 409 9.53 31.85 27.21
C ARG A 409 8.03 31.49 27.25
N THR A 410 7.42 31.59 28.41
CA THR A 410 5.97 31.44 28.59
C THR A 410 5.28 32.74 28.18
N VAL A 411 4.45 32.69 27.13
CA VAL A 411 3.54 33.79 26.77
C VAL A 411 2.20 33.58 27.49
N GLY A 412 1.84 34.53 28.34
CA GLY A 412 0.57 34.51 29.08
C GLY A 412 -0.62 34.83 28.17
N ARG A 413 -1.71 34.08 28.31
CA ARG A 413 -2.99 34.37 27.65
C ARG A 413 -3.64 35.56 28.35
N VAL A 414 -3.79 36.68 27.64
CA VAL A 414 -4.61 37.81 28.10
C VAL A 414 -6.06 37.53 27.72
N THR A 415 -6.92 37.37 28.72
CA THR A 415 -8.37 37.33 28.53
C THR A 415 -8.87 38.77 28.59
N VAL A 416 -9.42 39.27 27.48
CA VAL A 416 -10.07 40.60 27.45
C VAL A 416 -11.53 40.41 27.85
N ILE A 417 -11.93 41.02 28.96
CA ILE A 417 -13.33 41.16 29.37
C ILE A 417 -13.88 42.40 28.64
N LEU A 418 -14.78 42.20 27.69
CA LEU A 418 -15.52 43.29 27.05
C LEU A 418 -16.62 43.79 28.00
N PRO A 419 -16.76 45.11 28.23
CA PRO A 419 -17.87 45.65 29.01
C PRO A 419 -19.22 45.46 28.28
N LYS A 420 -20.23 45.17 29.09
CA LYS A 420 -21.63 44.98 28.71
C LYS A 420 -22.17 46.24 28.03
N GLN A 421 -22.60 46.17 26.77
CA GLN A 421 -23.32 47.26 26.13
C GLN A 421 -24.63 47.50 26.89
N ALA A 422 -24.83 48.75 27.31
CA ALA A 422 -26.07 49.25 27.84
C ALA A 422 -26.90 49.86 26.71
N ASN A 423 -28.15 49.37 26.59
CA ASN A 423 -29.27 49.77 25.74
C ASN A 423 -29.14 49.54 24.23
#